data_AF-A0A1I6UZ82-F1
#
_entry.id   AF-A0A1I6UZ82-F1
#
_cell.length_a   1.000
_cell.length_b   1.000
_cell.length_c   1.000
_cell.angle_alpha   90.00
_cell.angle_beta   90.00
_cell.angle_gamma   90.00
#
_symmetry.space_group_name_H-M   'P 1'
#
loop_
_entity.id
_entity.type
_entity.pdbx_description
1 polymer ?
#
loop_
_entity_poly.entity_id
_entity_poly.type
_entity_poly.pdbx_seq_one_letter_code
_entity_poly.pdbx_strand_id
1 'polypeptide(L)'
;MAGTPKSISMVKQILHLHGLGYGIKTISRELGVSKNTIKRYLRQAESRGLAPEAVSSHSNEALEHILLEDNTRGRDKLTQLRQLFPDISSKLEETGFTL
;
A
#
# COMPACT_ATOMS: atom_id res chain seq x y z
N MET A 1 0.98 -2.93 -12.44
CA MET A 1 0.12 -4.09 -12.13
C MET A 1 -0.58 -3.84 -10.81
N ALA A 2 -1.85 -4.24 -10.69
CA ALA A 2 -2.60 -4.12 -9.45
C ALA A 2 -2.01 -5.10 -8.40
N GLY A 3 -1.86 -4.65 -7.16
CA GLY A 3 -1.48 -5.50 -6.03
C GLY A 3 0.01 -5.58 -5.68
N THR A 4 0.93 -5.24 -6.59
CA THR A 4 2.37 -5.23 -6.24
C THR A 4 2.80 -3.91 -5.59
N PRO A 5 3.40 -3.93 -4.40
CA PRO A 5 3.97 -2.72 -3.80
C PRO A 5 5.12 -2.19 -4.68
N LYS A 6 5.31 -0.87 -4.69
CA LYS A 6 6.49 -0.26 -5.29
C LYS A 6 7.73 -0.68 -4.51
N SER A 7 8.87 -0.77 -5.19
CA SER A 7 10.14 -1.07 -4.55
C SER A 7 10.43 -0.08 -3.43
N ILE A 8 11.08 -0.54 -2.35
CA ILE A 8 11.31 0.31 -1.18
C ILE A 8 12.17 1.54 -1.53
N SER A 9 13.10 1.42 -2.47
CA SER A 9 13.87 2.54 -3.02
C SER A 9 12.96 3.62 -3.62
N MET A 10 11.95 3.23 -4.39
CA MET A 10 10.99 4.18 -4.96
C MET A 10 10.14 4.86 -3.88
N VAL A 11 9.72 4.12 -2.86
CA VAL A 11 8.98 4.67 -1.71
C VAL A 11 9.85 5.68 -0.94
N LYS A 12 11.12 5.34 -0.70
CA LYS A 12 12.09 6.23 -0.06
C LYS A 12 12.26 7.53 -0.85
N GLN A 13 12.35 7.45 -2.17
CA GLN A 13 12.47 8.64 -3.03
C GLN A 13 11.22 9.53 -3.01
N ILE A 14 10.02 8.93 -2.99
CA ILE A 14 8.75 9.68 -2.82
C ILE A 14 8.76 10.48 -1.52
N LEU A 15 9.10 9.81 -0.41
CA LEU A 15 9.11 10.41 0.92
C LEU A 15 10.18 11.50 1.04
N HIS A 16 11.37 11.26 0.48
CA HIS A 16 12.47 12.22 0.46
C HIS A 16 12.08 13.51 -0.28
N LEU A 17 11.54 13.40 -1.50
CA LEU A 17 11.10 14.58 -2.26
C LEU A 17 9.97 15.32 -1.55
N HIS A 18 9.05 14.61 -0.89
CA HIS A 18 8.01 15.26 -0.10
C HIS A 18 8.59 16.03 1.10
N GLY A 19 9.59 15.46 1.80
CA GLY A 19 10.31 16.13 2.89
C GLY A 19 11.09 17.37 2.45
N LEU A 20 11.55 17.41 1.20
CA LEU A 20 12.14 18.61 0.60
C LEU A 20 11.11 19.68 0.19
N GLY A 21 9.81 19.43 0.38
CA GLY A 21 8.73 20.37 0.06
C GLY A 21 8.18 20.28 -1.37
N TYR A 22 8.57 19.27 -2.16
CA TYR A 22 7.99 19.10 -3.49
C TYR A 22 6.53 18.66 -3.43
N GLY A 23 5.68 19.31 -4.23
CA GLY A 23 4.26 18.96 -4.32
C GLY A 23 4.00 17.60 -4.98
N ILE A 24 2.91 16.93 -4.59
CA ILE A 24 2.51 15.61 -5.10
C ILE A 24 2.46 15.54 -6.64
N LYS A 25 2.00 16.62 -7.30
CA LYS A 25 1.94 16.68 -8.77
C LYS A 25 3.33 16.66 -9.40
N THR A 26 4.30 17.33 -8.78
CA THR A 26 5.70 17.35 -9.22
C THR A 26 6.30 15.97 -9.06
N ILE A 27 6.22 15.39 -7.86
CA ILE A 27 6.73 14.04 -7.57
C ILE A 27 6.13 13.00 -8.54
N SER A 28 4.85 13.13 -8.86
CA SER A 28 4.17 12.25 -9.81
C SER A 28 4.76 12.31 -11.22
N ARG A 29 5.08 13.52 -11.70
CA ARG A 29 5.72 13.74 -13.01
C ARG A 29 7.16 13.24 -13.02
N GLU A 30 7.92 13.55 -11.98
CA GLU A 30 9.34 13.17 -11.88
C GLU A 30 9.55 11.66 -11.76
N LEU A 31 8.75 10.98 -10.94
CA LEU A 31 8.94 9.55 -10.67
C LEU A 31 8.07 8.63 -11.55
N GLY A 32 7.17 9.19 -12.36
CA GLY A 32 6.20 8.40 -13.12
C GLY A 32 5.22 7.61 -12.24
N VAL A 33 5.06 8.00 -10.97
CA VAL A 33 4.18 7.33 -10.01
C VAL A 33 2.83 8.05 -9.94
N SER A 34 1.74 7.29 -9.90
CA SER A 34 0.40 7.89 -9.80
C SER A 34 0.22 8.66 -8.49
N LYS A 35 -0.48 9.80 -8.56
CA LYS A 35 -0.81 10.65 -7.39
C LYS A 35 -1.43 9.87 -6.23
N ASN A 36 -2.26 8.87 -6.52
CA ASN A 36 -2.90 8.03 -5.50
C ASN A 36 -1.89 7.13 -4.79
N THR A 37 -0.91 6.61 -5.52
CA THR A 37 0.17 5.81 -4.94
C THR A 37 1.05 6.65 -4.04
N ILE A 38 1.40 7.87 -4.47
CA ILE A 38 2.15 8.83 -3.64
C ILE A 38 1.38 9.13 -2.35
N LYS A 39 0.12 9.58 -2.46
CA LYS A 39 -0.74 9.86 -1.30
C LYS A 39 -0.85 8.69 -0.35
N ARG A 40 -0.94 7.45 -0.87
CA ARG A 40 -0.99 6.25 -0.04
C ARG A 40 0.27 6.10 0.81
N TYR A 41 1.44 6.23 0.18
CA TYR A 41 2.72 6.09 0.90
C TYR A 41 2.97 7.24 1.89
N LEU A 42 2.58 8.47 1.56
CA LEU A 42 2.67 9.60 2.50
C LEU A 42 1.80 9.35 3.75
N ARG A 43 0.53 8.97 3.56
CA ARG A 43 -0.38 8.63 4.67
C ARG A 43 0.14 7.46 5.50
N GLN A 44 0.76 6.49 4.84
CA GLN A 44 1.34 5.33 5.51
C GLN A 44 2.52 5.74 6.39
N ALA A 45 3.42 6.58 5.89
CA ALA A 45 4.51 7.14 6.70
C ALA A 45 4.00 7.98 7.88
N GLU A 46 3.03 8.87 7.65
CA GLU A 46 2.39 9.65 8.73
C GLU A 46 1.77 8.74 9.80
N SER A 47 1.01 7.71 9.39
CA SER A 47 0.38 6.77 10.32
C SER A 47 1.38 5.96 11.15
N ARG A 48 2.63 5.89 10.69
CA ARG A 48 3.76 5.20 11.34
C ARG A 48 4.67 6.17 12.10
N GLY A 49 4.37 7.46 12.12
CA GLY A 49 5.19 8.48 12.78
C GLY A 49 6.55 8.72 12.10
N LEU A 50 6.69 8.35 10.82
CA LEU A 50 7.91 8.62 10.06
C LEU A 50 7.94 10.09 9.63
N ALA A 51 8.78 10.87 10.29
CA ALA A 51 9.09 12.23 9.86
C ALA A 51 9.77 12.21 8.47
N PRO A 52 9.37 13.08 7.52
CA PRO A 52 9.95 13.12 6.17
C PRO A 52 11.48 13.25 6.15
N GLU A 53 12.04 13.97 7.12
CA GLU A 53 13.48 14.22 7.27
C GLU A 53 14.24 12.98 7.75
N ALA A 54 13.58 12.15 8.57
CA ALA A 54 14.18 10.93 9.11
C ALA A 54 14.34 9.83 8.05
N VAL A 55 13.60 9.90 6.94
CA VAL A 55 13.59 8.86 5.91
C VAL A 55 14.95 8.67 5.24
N SER A 56 15.75 9.73 5.09
CA SER A 56 17.10 9.65 4.52
C SER A 56 18.03 8.78 5.35
N SER A 57 17.91 8.85 6.68
CA SER A 57 18.78 8.15 7.64
C SER A 57 18.47 6.66 7.80
N HIS A 58 17.28 6.21 7.39
CA HIS A 58 16.90 4.80 7.50
C HIS A 58 17.46 3.96 6.34
N SER A 59 17.92 2.75 6.65
CA SER A 59 18.26 1.77 5.61
C SER A 59 17.02 1.32 4.83
N ASN A 60 17.22 0.74 3.66
CA ASN A 60 16.12 0.21 2.87
C ASN A 60 15.43 -0.95 3.61
N GLU A 61 16.17 -1.83 4.32
CA GLU A 61 15.54 -2.90 5.09
C GLU A 61 14.65 -2.34 6.21
N ALA A 62 15.12 -1.32 6.93
CA ALA A 62 14.35 -0.70 8.01
C ALA A 62 13.03 -0.08 7.50
N LEU A 63 13.07 0.61 6.36
CA LEU A 63 11.86 1.19 5.76
C LEU A 63 10.91 0.11 5.25
N GLU A 64 11.42 -1.01 4.75
CA GLU A 64 10.62 -2.14 4.31
C GLU A 64 9.83 -2.75 5.47
N HIS A 65 10.47 -2.93 6.63
CA HIS A 65 9.78 -3.36 7.86
C HIS A 65 8.70 -2.35 8.28
N ILE A 66 9.05 -1.06 8.41
CA ILE A 66 8.12 -0.06 8.95
C ILE A 66 6.90 0.16 8.01
N LEU A 67 7.14 0.18 6.70
CA LEU A 67 6.13 0.54 5.72
C LEU A 67 5.43 -0.69 5.12
N LEU A 68 6.12 -1.77 4.77
CA LEU A 68 5.53 -2.82 3.92
C LEU A 68 4.97 -4.03 4.69
N GLU A 69 5.26 -4.20 5.98
CA GLU A 69 4.79 -5.36 6.77
C GLU A 69 3.27 -5.41 7.01
N ASP A 70 2.59 -4.26 7.01
CA ASP A 70 1.17 -4.16 7.36
C ASP A 70 0.17 -4.52 6.25
N ASN A 71 0.65 -5.05 5.12
CA ASN A 71 -0.21 -5.43 3.98
C ASN A 71 -1.17 -6.61 4.30
N THR A 72 -1.11 -7.16 5.52
CA THR A 72 -2.03 -8.19 6.02
C THR A 72 -3.46 -7.69 6.24
N ARG A 73 -3.68 -6.40 6.53
CA ARG A 73 -5.04 -5.86 6.81
C ARG A 73 -6.00 -5.99 5.62
N GLY A 74 -5.48 -6.12 4.40
CA GLY A 74 -6.29 -6.38 3.21
C GLY A 74 -6.82 -7.82 3.11
N ARG A 75 -6.15 -8.78 3.77
CA ARG A 75 -6.55 -10.20 3.77
C ARG A 75 -7.83 -10.44 4.58
N ASP A 76 -8.12 -9.61 5.58
CA ASP A 76 -9.34 -9.74 6.37
C ASP A 76 -10.60 -9.46 5.59
N LYS A 77 -10.58 -8.62 4.55
CA LYS A 77 -11.78 -8.34 3.76
C LYS A 77 -12.31 -9.57 3.03
N LEU A 78 -11.41 -10.41 2.52
CA LEU A 78 -11.80 -11.66 1.88
C LEU A 78 -12.42 -12.61 2.92
N THR A 79 -11.80 -12.73 4.09
CA THR A 79 -12.30 -13.56 5.19
C THR A 79 -13.66 -13.07 5.68
N GLN A 80 -13.82 -11.76 5.90
CA GLN A 80 -15.08 -11.12 6.28
C GLN A 80 -16.16 -11.32 5.22
N LEU A 81 -15.82 -11.14 3.93
CA LEU A 81 -16.77 -11.37 2.84
C LEU A 81 -17.24 -12.82 2.81
N ARG A 82 -16.34 -13.79 3.01
CA ARG A 82 -16.68 -15.21 3.10
C ARG A 82 -17.61 -15.51 4.27
N GLN A 83 -17.40 -14.85 5.43
CA GLN A 83 -18.27 -15.01 6.60
C GLN A 83 -19.70 -14.50 6.38
N LEU A 84 -19.91 -13.53 5.48
CA LEU A 84 -21.24 -13.02 5.16
C LEU A 84 -22.07 -13.97 4.26
N PHE A 85 -21.41 -14.90 3.58
CA PHE A 85 -22.04 -15.79 2.60
C PHE A 85 -21.59 -17.26 2.74
N PRO A 86 -21.72 -17.87 3.93
CA PRO A 86 -21.25 -19.24 4.17
C PRO A 86 -21.94 -20.26 3.25
N ASP A 87 -23.21 -20.02 2.93
CA ASP A 87 -24.03 -20.94 2.14
C ASP A 87 -23.73 -20.85 0.63
N ILE A 88 -23.25 -19.69 0.15
CA ILE A 88 -22.92 -19.50 -1.27
C ILE A 88 -21.72 -20.36 -1.65
N SER A 89 -20.73 -20.52 -0.76
CA SER A 89 -19.61 -21.45 -1.00
C SER A 89 -20.09 -22.88 -1.17
N SER A 90 -21.04 -23.35 -0.34
CA SER A 90 -21.58 -24.71 -0.45
C SER A 90 -22.42 -24.89 -1.72
N LYS A 91 -23.20 -23.87 -2.11
CA LYS A 91 -24.06 -23.93 -3.29
C LYS A 91 -23.29 -23.83 -4.62
N LEU A 92 -22.17 -23.10 -4.65
CA LEU A 92 -21.30 -23.03 -5.83
C LEU A 92 -20.61 -24.37 -6.16
N GLU A 93 -20.51 -25.29 -5.19
CA GLU A 93 -20.00 -26.65 -5.43
C GLU A 93 -21.08 -27.60 -5.99
N GLU A 94 -22.36 -27.21 -5.98
CA GLU A 94 -23.43 -27.99 -6.58
C GLU A 94 -23.44 -27.82 -8.10
N THR A 95 -23.47 -28.93 -8.84
CA THR A 95 -23.50 -28.93 -10.29
C THR A 95 -24.78 -28.25 -10.82
N GLY A 96 -24.62 -27.18 -11.59
CA GLY A 96 -25.73 -26.45 -12.22
C GLY A 96 -26.22 -25.23 -11.43
N PHE A 97 -25.55 -24.85 -10.34
CA PHE A 97 -25.84 -23.61 -9.63
C PHE A 97 -25.26 -22.38 -10.34
N THR A 98 -26.08 -21.34 -10.53
CA THR A 98 -25.69 -20.04 -11.09
C THR A 98 -26.23 -18.92 -10.21
N LEU A 99 -25.42 -17.87 -10.00
CA LEU A 99 -25.74 -16.67 -9.20
C LEU A 99 -26.63 -15.67 -9.94
#